data_AF-A0A0D2QEF2-F1
#
_entry.id   AF-A0A0D2QEF2-F1
#
_cell.length_a   1.000
_cell.length_b   1.000
_cell.length_c   1.000
_cell.angle_alpha   90.00
_cell.angle_beta   90.00
_cell.angle_gamma   90.00
#
_symmetry.space_group_name_H-M   'P 1'
#
loop_
_entity.id
_entity.type
_entity.pdbx_description
1 polymer ?
#
loop_
_entity_poly.entity_id
_entity_poly.type
_entity_poly.pdbx_seq_one_letter_code
_entity_poly.pdbx_strand_id
1 'polypeptide(L)'
;MAATAAAALTPATPLRFKPYSTLRFLSFYSKNPISPRLFPPLPRRPVSFHSTIPRKRCFCSVISAALQSGEMKKTEFPEKKVGEMGNTVGEFRKKLKIADIKGGPDEGLNRVGQTVVVMGWVRTLRVQSSVTFLEVNDGSSLSNMQCVMNSDAEGYDQVESGLIATSASIWVQGTLVASQGSKQKVELKVEKVVVVGKSDPSYPIQKKRVSREFLRTKAHLRPRTNTFGAVARVRNALAYATHKFFQENGFVWISSPIITASDCEGAGEQFCVTTLIPSSREAADSPVDAIPNTKNGLIDWSQDFFGKPAFLTVSGQLNAETYATALSDVYTFGPTFRAENSNTSRHLAEFWMIEPELAFADLDDDMACATAYLQYVVRHVLDNCKEDMEFFNTWIEKGVIDRLNDVAEKDFVQLTYTDAIGLLLKAKKKFEFPVLLVYFLFKPT
;
A
#
# COMPACT_ATOMS: atom_id res chain seq x y z
N MET A 1 -52.26 -13.26 -33.70
CA MET A 1 -51.98 -14.49 -32.94
C MET A 1 -50.47 -14.61 -32.73
N ALA A 2 -50.03 -14.51 -31.48
CA ALA A 2 -48.81 -15.11 -30.90
C ALA A 2 -48.46 -14.31 -29.64
N ALA A 3 -48.93 -14.83 -28.50
CA ALA A 3 -48.64 -14.32 -27.16
C ALA A 3 -47.22 -14.73 -26.75
N THR A 4 -46.50 -13.84 -26.06
CA THR A 4 -45.25 -14.16 -25.37
C THR A 4 -45.48 -14.05 -23.87
N ALA A 5 -45.33 -15.19 -23.19
CA ALA A 5 -45.56 -15.37 -21.78
C ALA A 5 -44.38 -14.86 -20.94
N ALA A 6 -44.70 -14.12 -19.88
CA ALA A 6 -43.79 -13.75 -18.81
C ALA A 6 -43.65 -14.91 -17.82
N ALA A 7 -42.42 -15.31 -17.53
CA ALA A 7 -42.10 -16.23 -16.43
C ALA A 7 -41.54 -15.41 -15.26
N ALA A 8 -42.32 -15.34 -14.18
CA ALA A 8 -41.91 -14.78 -12.91
C ALA A 8 -41.06 -15.81 -12.15
N LEU A 9 -39.87 -15.41 -11.72
CA LEU A 9 -39.04 -16.16 -10.76
C LEU A 9 -39.28 -15.58 -9.36
N THR A 10 -39.67 -16.46 -8.45
CA THR A 10 -39.96 -16.20 -7.04
C THR A 10 -38.68 -15.91 -6.23
N PRO A 11 -38.73 -15.00 -5.23
CA PRO A 11 -37.60 -14.77 -4.34
C PRO A 11 -37.49 -15.88 -3.28
N ALA A 12 -36.26 -16.32 -3.02
CA ALA A 12 -35.92 -17.34 -2.03
C ALA A 12 -36.13 -16.83 -0.59
N THR A 13 -36.75 -17.66 0.23
CA THR A 13 -37.05 -17.45 1.66
C THR A 13 -35.78 -17.54 2.52
N PRO A 14 -35.53 -16.63 3.49
CA PRO A 14 -34.43 -16.81 4.44
C PRO A 14 -34.81 -17.80 5.55
N LEU A 15 -33.90 -18.75 5.81
CA LEU A 15 -33.97 -19.70 6.93
C LEU A 15 -33.76 -18.95 8.26
N ARG A 16 -34.86 -18.77 9.00
CA ARG A 16 -34.89 -18.20 10.35
C ARG A 16 -34.92 -19.35 11.36
N PHE A 17 -33.81 -19.61 12.05
CA PHE A 17 -33.82 -20.52 13.20
C PHE A 17 -34.47 -19.84 14.41
N LYS A 18 -35.39 -20.57 15.06
CA LYS A 18 -36.19 -20.11 16.21
C LYS A 18 -35.35 -20.06 17.50
N PRO A 19 -35.64 -19.14 18.44
CA PRO A 19 -35.02 -19.11 19.75
C PRO A 19 -35.64 -20.19 20.65
N TYR A 20 -34.81 -20.94 21.37
CA TYR A 20 -35.28 -21.81 22.45
C TYR A 20 -35.56 -21.00 23.71
N SER A 21 -36.74 -21.23 24.27
CA SER A 21 -37.25 -20.72 25.53
C SER A 21 -37.33 -21.84 26.57
N THR A 22 -36.89 -21.59 27.80
CA THR A 22 -37.37 -22.22 29.06
C THR A 22 -36.76 -21.43 30.25
N LEU A 23 -37.47 -20.54 30.96
CA LEU A 23 -38.42 -20.68 32.09
C LEU A 23 -37.86 -21.17 33.45
N ARG A 24 -37.86 -20.23 34.45
CA ARG A 24 -38.04 -20.29 35.93
C ARG A 24 -37.05 -21.13 36.78
N PHE A 25 -36.52 -20.66 37.92
CA PHE A 25 -37.25 -20.32 39.17
C PHE A 25 -36.46 -19.40 40.15
N LEU A 26 -37.25 -18.80 41.04
CA LEU A 26 -37.08 -17.85 42.17
C LEU A 26 -35.83 -17.85 43.08
N SER A 27 -35.38 -16.63 43.40
CA SER A 27 -35.17 -16.01 44.74
C SER A 27 -34.63 -16.85 45.91
N PHE A 28 -33.52 -16.40 46.51
CA PHE A 28 -33.46 -16.12 47.95
C PHE A 28 -32.51 -14.95 48.29
N TYR A 29 -33.05 -14.01 49.05
CA TYR A 29 -32.34 -12.96 49.80
C TYR A 29 -31.50 -13.57 50.93
N SER A 30 -30.31 -13.02 51.20
CA SER A 30 -29.85 -12.80 52.58
C SER A 30 -28.88 -11.62 52.66
N LYS A 31 -28.94 -10.95 53.82
CA LYS A 31 -28.40 -9.63 54.15
C LYS A 31 -26.92 -9.66 54.59
N ASN A 32 -26.21 -8.57 54.25
CA ASN A 32 -25.05 -7.89 54.87
C ASN A 32 -24.74 -8.18 56.37
N PRO A 33 -23.54 -7.87 56.95
CA PRO A 33 -22.71 -6.67 56.66
C PRO A 33 -21.15 -6.71 56.87
N ILE A 34 -20.48 -5.74 56.22
CA ILE A 34 -19.41 -4.78 56.68
C ILE A 34 -18.41 -5.26 57.76
N SER A 35 -17.08 -5.17 57.51
CA SER A 35 -16.18 -4.11 58.06
C SER A 35 -14.69 -4.35 57.69
N PRO A 36 -13.86 -3.29 57.58
CA PRO A 36 -12.58 -3.27 56.85
C PRO A 36 -11.37 -3.53 57.75
N ARG A 37 -10.16 -3.64 57.17
CA ARG A 37 -8.91 -3.03 57.71
C ARG A 37 -7.65 -3.36 56.87
N LEU A 38 -6.96 -2.26 56.55
CA LEU A 38 -5.52 -1.99 56.72
C LEU A 38 -4.47 -2.81 55.92
N PHE A 39 -3.81 -2.10 55.00
CA PHE A 39 -2.43 -2.33 54.55
C PHE A 39 -1.44 -2.45 55.73
N PRO A 40 -0.34 -3.20 55.57
CA PRO A 40 1.00 -2.57 55.67
C PRO A 40 2.03 -3.21 54.67
N PRO A 41 3.36 -2.99 54.73
CA PRO A 41 4.09 -2.20 53.74
C PRO A 41 5.13 -3.00 52.92
N LEU A 42 5.60 -2.38 51.83
CA LEU A 42 6.73 -2.81 50.98
C LEU A 42 8.09 -2.78 51.73
N PRO A 43 9.01 -3.73 51.46
CA PRO A 43 10.43 -3.52 51.73
C PRO A 43 11.18 -3.10 50.45
N ARG A 44 11.93 -2.00 50.55
CA ARG A 44 12.97 -1.59 49.60
C ARG A 44 14.23 -2.42 49.82
N ARG A 45 14.84 -2.95 48.75
CA ARG A 45 16.28 -3.26 48.68
C ARG A 45 16.85 -2.85 47.32
N PRO A 46 18.09 -2.33 47.28
CA PRO A 46 18.71 -1.83 46.06
C PRO A 46 19.39 -2.98 45.29
N VAL A 47 19.23 -3.03 43.98
CA VAL A 47 20.01 -3.92 43.10
C VAL A 47 20.74 -3.04 42.08
N SER A 48 22.06 -3.06 42.18
CA SER A 48 23.00 -2.47 41.24
C SER A 48 22.99 -3.24 39.92
N PHE A 49 22.68 -2.57 38.80
CA PHE A 49 22.84 -3.14 37.46
C PHE A 49 24.23 -2.80 36.90
N HIS A 50 25.07 -3.82 36.74
CA HIS A 50 26.23 -3.76 35.85
C HIS A 50 25.77 -3.93 34.40
N SER A 51 26.14 -2.98 33.55
CA SER A 51 25.91 -3.02 32.10
C SER A 51 26.93 -3.91 31.41
N THR A 52 26.51 -5.06 30.89
CA THR A 52 27.26 -5.86 29.91
C THR A 52 26.61 -5.71 28.53
N ILE A 53 27.36 -5.10 27.62
CA ILE A 53 26.97 -4.88 26.21
C ILE A 53 27.16 -6.19 25.42
N PRO A 54 26.14 -6.75 24.74
CA PRO A 54 26.35 -7.86 23.82
C PRO A 54 26.75 -7.33 22.43
N ARG A 55 27.86 -7.87 21.93
CA ARG A 55 28.44 -7.62 20.60
C ARG A 55 27.48 -8.00 19.47
N LYS A 56 27.31 -7.09 18.50
CA LYS A 56 26.71 -7.34 17.19
C LYS A 56 27.49 -8.44 16.44
N ARG A 57 26.84 -9.54 16.08
CA ARG A 57 27.36 -10.53 15.12
C ARG A 57 27.05 -10.04 13.71
N CYS A 58 28.08 -9.62 12.98
CA CYS A 58 28.00 -9.38 11.54
C CYS A 58 28.39 -10.69 10.83
N PHE A 59 27.48 -11.25 10.03
CA PHE A 59 27.79 -12.33 9.10
C PHE A 59 28.42 -11.71 7.85
N CYS A 60 29.74 -11.84 7.69
CA CYS A 60 30.41 -11.67 6.41
C CYS A 60 31.03 -12.99 5.99
N SER A 61 30.63 -13.45 4.80
CA SER A 61 31.18 -14.60 4.09
C SER A 61 32.68 -14.41 3.82
N VAL A 62 33.49 -15.33 4.33
CA VAL A 62 34.92 -15.42 4.04
C VAL A 62 35.11 -16.10 2.69
N ILE A 63 35.65 -15.38 1.70
CA ILE A 63 36.33 -15.97 0.55
C ILE A 63 37.79 -16.12 0.98
N SER A 64 38.25 -17.37 1.08
CA SER A 64 39.67 -17.70 1.32
C SER A 64 40.52 -17.23 0.14
N ALA A 65 41.54 -16.42 0.42
CA ALA A 65 42.68 -16.21 -0.46
C ALA A 65 43.96 -16.17 0.38
N ALA A 66 45.00 -16.81 -0.17
CA ALA A 66 46.18 -17.30 0.49
C ALA A 66 47.13 -16.24 1.07
N LEU A 67 47.86 -16.65 2.11
CA LEU A 67 49.01 -15.98 2.71
C LEU A 67 50.14 -15.76 1.69
N GLN A 68 50.64 -14.53 1.60
CA GLN A 68 52.07 -14.26 1.38
C GLN A 68 52.51 -13.06 2.23
N SER A 69 53.65 -13.26 2.87
CA SER A 69 54.38 -12.40 3.80
C SER A 69 54.93 -11.12 3.15
N GLY A 70 54.79 -9.97 3.81
CA GLY A 70 55.44 -8.71 3.44
C GLY A 70 55.34 -7.66 4.56
N GLU A 71 56.43 -6.95 4.79
CA GLU A 71 56.78 -6.15 5.98
C GLU A 71 55.81 -5.03 6.39
N MET A 72 55.70 -4.82 7.71
CA MET A 72 55.03 -3.68 8.36
C MET A 72 55.78 -2.36 8.11
N LYS A 73 55.18 -1.43 7.35
CA LYS A 73 55.50 0.00 7.43
C LYS A 73 54.48 0.72 8.32
N LYS A 74 54.94 1.31 9.42
CA LYS A 74 54.18 2.27 10.23
C LYS A 74 53.73 3.42 9.33
N THR A 75 52.43 3.60 9.19
CA THR A 75 51.84 4.78 8.55
C THR A 75 51.24 5.62 9.67
N GLU A 76 51.75 6.83 9.85
CA GLU A 76 51.23 7.82 10.79
C GLU A 76 49.80 8.21 10.37
N PHE A 77 48.86 8.19 11.32
CA PHE A 77 47.51 8.69 11.12
C PHE A 77 47.53 10.22 11.19
N PRO A 78 46.95 10.95 10.23
CA PRO A 78 46.83 12.39 10.36
C PRO A 78 45.76 12.71 11.42
N GLU A 79 46.13 13.53 12.40
CA GLU A 79 45.20 14.16 13.34
C GLU A 79 44.15 14.96 12.55
N LYS A 80 42.91 14.47 12.51
CA LYS A 80 41.79 15.26 12.01
C LYS A 80 41.47 16.35 13.02
N LYS A 81 41.88 17.58 12.69
CA LYS A 81 41.34 18.82 13.27
C LYS A 81 39.81 18.77 13.26
N VAL A 82 39.22 19.03 14.42
CA VAL A 82 37.79 19.24 14.61
C VAL A 82 37.40 20.50 13.82
N GLY A 83 36.66 20.31 12.72
CA GLY A 83 36.18 21.38 11.86
C GLY A 83 34.84 20.98 11.25
N GLU A 84 33.83 21.81 11.56
CA GLU A 84 32.49 21.90 11.00
C GLU A 84 31.59 20.66 11.09
N MET A 85 30.37 20.87 11.60
CA MET A 85 29.28 19.90 11.67
C MET A 85 28.73 19.68 10.25
N GLY A 86 29.55 19.10 9.38
CA GLY A 86 29.21 18.77 8.01
C GLY A 86 28.33 17.53 7.95
N ASN A 87 27.27 17.59 7.15
CA ASN A 87 26.40 16.47 6.82
C ASN A 87 27.21 15.23 6.40
N THR A 88 27.53 14.33 7.33
CA THR A 88 28.11 13.02 7.03
C THR A 88 26.99 12.04 6.65
N VAL A 89 26.14 12.43 5.71
CA VAL A 89 25.21 11.49 5.07
C VAL A 89 26.01 10.80 3.97
N GLY A 90 26.18 9.48 4.08
CA GLY A 90 26.87 8.69 3.05
C GLY A 90 26.18 8.79 1.69
N GLU A 91 26.96 8.75 0.61
CA GLU A 91 26.42 8.83 -0.75
C GLU A 91 25.59 7.57 -1.11
N PHE A 92 24.30 7.76 -1.37
CA PHE A 92 23.44 6.70 -1.89
C PHE A 92 23.72 6.48 -3.37
N ARG A 93 24.30 5.32 -3.72
CA ARG A 93 24.60 4.95 -5.11
C ARG A 93 23.32 4.72 -5.91
N LYS A 94 22.89 5.74 -6.65
CA LYS A 94 21.72 5.66 -7.55
C LYS A 94 22.09 4.88 -8.80
N LYS A 95 21.25 3.90 -9.17
CA LYS A 95 21.29 3.28 -10.49
C LYS A 95 20.58 4.20 -11.48
N LEU A 96 21.13 4.31 -12.69
CA LEU A 96 20.46 5.02 -13.78
C LEU A 96 19.20 4.26 -14.18
N LYS A 97 18.04 4.91 -14.12
CA LYS A 97 16.76 4.33 -14.50
C LYS A 97 16.40 4.73 -15.93
N ILE A 98 15.52 3.96 -16.57
CA ILE A 98 14.97 4.30 -17.88
C ILE A 98 14.24 5.65 -17.84
N ALA A 99 13.52 5.95 -16.75
CA ALA A 99 12.89 7.24 -16.53
C ALA A 99 13.90 8.41 -16.49
N ASP A 100 15.12 8.19 -15.99
CA ASP A 100 16.17 9.23 -15.94
C ASP A 100 16.79 9.50 -17.33
N ILE A 101 16.67 8.54 -18.24
CA ILE A 101 17.12 8.64 -19.63
C ILE A 101 16.05 9.31 -20.49
N LYS A 102 14.79 8.86 -20.37
CA LYS A 102 13.70 9.20 -21.30
C LYS A 102 12.63 10.12 -20.74
N GLY A 103 12.60 10.38 -19.44
CA GLY A 103 11.51 11.11 -18.78
C GLY A 103 11.52 12.63 -19.00
N GLY A 104 12.57 13.17 -19.61
CA GLY A 104 12.67 14.60 -19.95
C GLY A 104 11.84 14.99 -21.18
N PRO A 105 11.64 16.30 -21.41
CA PRO A 105 10.86 16.80 -22.55
C PRO A 105 11.45 16.46 -23.92
N ASP A 106 12.75 16.16 -23.98
CA ASP A 106 13.47 15.75 -25.19
C ASP A 106 13.56 14.22 -25.36
N GLU A 107 12.94 13.46 -24.45
CA GLU A 107 12.88 11.99 -24.45
C GLU A 107 14.25 11.30 -24.56
N GLY A 108 15.32 11.96 -24.08
CA GLY A 108 16.69 11.45 -24.04
C GLY A 108 17.57 11.82 -25.23
N LEU A 109 17.11 12.66 -26.15
CA LEU A 109 17.90 13.12 -27.30
C LEU A 109 19.19 13.85 -26.89
N ASN A 110 19.18 14.56 -25.77
CA ASN A 110 20.36 15.23 -25.20
C ASN A 110 21.45 14.25 -24.69
N ARG A 111 21.14 12.96 -24.58
CA ARG A 111 22.08 11.91 -24.13
C ARG A 111 22.63 11.07 -25.29
N VAL A 112 22.29 11.40 -26.54
CA VAL A 112 22.85 10.69 -27.72
C VAL A 112 24.37 10.76 -27.71
N GLY A 113 25.00 9.62 -28.01
CA GLY A 113 26.46 9.43 -27.96
C GLY A 113 27.00 9.00 -26.59
N GLN A 114 26.18 9.04 -25.52
CA GLN A 114 26.60 8.55 -24.21
C GLN A 114 26.51 7.02 -24.14
N THR A 115 27.56 6.39 -23.62
CA THR A 115 27.53 4.99 -23.21
C THR A 115 26.83 4.89 -21.86
N VAL A 116 25.77 4.08 -21.80
CA VAL A 116 24.96 3.89 -20.59
C VAL A 116 24.76 2.42 -20.29
N VAL A 117 24.39 2.15 -19.04
CA VAL A 117 24.04 0.82 -18.57
C VAL A 117 22.57 0.82 -18.14
N VAL A 118 21.79 -0.07 -18.73
CA VAL A 118 20.39 -0.30 -18.39
C VAL A 118 20.24 -1.69 -17.77
N MET A 119 19.56 -1.75 -16.63
CA MET A 119 19.24 -3.00 -15.95
C MET A 119 17.73 -3.11 -15.81
N GLY A 120 17.16 -4.25 -16.23
CA GLY A 120 15.72 -4.44 -16.15
C GLY A 120 15.30 -5.82 -16.61
N TRP A 121 14.01 -5.96 -16.90
CA TRP A 121 13.42 -7.20 -17.38
C TRP A 121 13.04 -7.10 -18.84
N VAL A 122 13.30 -8.16 -19.59
CA VAL A 122 12.92 -8.29 -21.00
C VAL A 122 11.39 -8.32 -21.10
N ARG A 123 10.84 -7.36 -21.83
CA ARG A 123 9.41 -7.28 -22.17
C ARG A 123 9.11 -8.04 -23.44
N THR A 124 9.93 -7.82 -24.46
CA THR A 124 9.84 -8.52 -25.73
C THR A 124 11.23 -8.70 -26.31
N LEU A 125 11.40 -9.80 -27.03
CA LEU A 125 12.58 -10.11 -27.84
C LEU A 125 12.08 -10.41 -29.25
N ARG A 126 12.71 -9.80 -30.25
CA ARG A 126 12.49 -10.09 -31.67
C ARG A 126 13.83 -10.27 -32.34
N VAL A 127 14.10 -11.50 -32.77
CA VAL A 127 15.30 -11.85 -33.54
C VAL A 127 14.96 -11.75 -35.03
N GLN A 128 15.74 -11.00 -35.78
CA GLN A 128 15.72 -10.95 -37.25
C GLN A 128 17.07 -11.46 -37.78
N SER A 129 17.19 -11.62 -39.10
CA SER A 129 18.37 -12.24 -39.73
C SER A 129 19.68 -11.51 -39.44
N SER A 130 19.67 -10.18 -39.30
CA SER A 130 20.88 -9.37 -39.06
C SER A 130 20.88 -8.57 -37.76
N VAL A 131 19.73 -8.47 -37.10
CA VAL A 131 19.53 -7.58 -35.96
C VAL A 131 18.53 -8.17 -34.97
N THR A 132 18.81 -8.00 -33.69
CA THR A 132 17.94 -8.40 -32.60
C THR A 132 17.46 -7.17 -31.85
N PHE A 133 16.14 -7.08 -31.66
CA PHE A 133 15.48 -6.02 -30.90
C PHE A 133 15.02 -6.56 -29.55
N LEU A 134 15.54 -5.96 -28.49
CA LEU A 134 15.11 -6.18 -27.11
C LEU A 134 14.36 -4.96 -26.60
N GLU A 135 13.21 -5.18 -25.96
CA GLU A 135 12.57 -4.15 -25.16
C GLU A 135 12.79 -4.44 -23.68
N VAL A 136 13.41 -3.51 -22.96
CA VAL A 136 13.73 -3.64 -21.54
C VAL A 136 12.89 -2.67 -20.73
N ASN A 137 12.36 -3.10 -19.60
CA ASN A 137 11.67 -2.24 -18.64
C ASN A 137 12.21 -2.50 -17.23
N ASP A 138 12.47 -1.43 -16.49
CA ASP A 138 12.99 -1.46 -15.12
C ASP A 138 11.92 -1.07 -14.07
N GLY A 139 10.68 -0.80 -14.50
CA GLY A 139 9.56 -0.36 -13.67
C GLY A 139 9.54 1.13 -13.36
N SER A 140 10.58 1.89 -13.72
CA SER A 140 10.69 3.32 -13.41
C SER A 140 9.71 4.20 -14.20
N SER A 141 9.29 3.75 -15.37
CA SER A 141 8.35 4.41 -16.29
C SER A 141 7.49 3.36 -16.99
N LEU A 142 6.46 3.80 -17.73
CA LEU A 142 5.67 2.90 -18.56
C LEU A 142 6.45 2.51 -19.82
N SER A 143 7.20 3.46 -20.37
CA SER A 143 8.05 3.29 -21.54
C SER A 143 9.13 2.24 -21.35
N ASN A 144 9.37 1.49 -22.42
CA ASN A 144 10.51 0.57 -22.51
C ASN A 144 11.73 1.31 -23.07
N MET A 145 12.91 0.77 -22.80
CA MET A 145 14.13 1.07 -23.55
C MET A 145 14.28 0.04 -24.67
N GLN A 146 14.27 0.50 -25.92
CA GLN A 146 14.61 -0.36 -27.05
C GLN A 146 16.13 -0.50 -27.11
N CYS A 147 16.59 -1.75 -27.13
CA CYS A 147 17.99 -2.12 -27.26
C CYS A 147 18.15 -2.88 -28.58
N VAL A 148 19.05 -2.40 -29.44
CA VAL A 148 19.33 -2.96 -30.77
C VAL A 148 20.70 -3.60 -30.72
N MET A 149 20.77 -4.90 -30.97
CA MET A 149 22.02 -5.66 -30.96
C MET A 149 22.21 -6.42 -32.27
N ASN A 150 23.47 -6.52 -32.68
CA ASN A 150 23.90 -7.35 -33.80
C ASN A 150 24.63 -8.59 -33.24
N SER A 151 24.93 -9.56 -34.11
CA SER A 151 25.61 -10.81 -33.72
C SER A 151 27.04 -10.63 -33.20
N ASP A 152 27.64 -9.46 -33.37
CA ASP A 152 28.97 -9.09 -32.88
C ASP A 152 28.96 -8.53 -31.44
N ALA A 153 27.79 -8.26 -30.86
CA ALA A 153 27.68 -7.77 -29.48
C ALA A 153 28.16 -8.82 -28.47
N GLU A 154 28.89 -8.40 -27.43
CA GLU A 154 29.35 -9.31 -26.38
C GLU A 154 28.15 -9.89 -25.63
N GLY A 155 28.06 -11.23 -25.57
CA GLY A 155 26.94 -11.93 -24.93
C GLY A 155 25.78 -12.29 -25.87
N TYR A 156 25.92 -12.11 -27.18
CA TYR A 156 24.89 -12.49 -28.16
C TYR A 156 24.58 -14.01 -28.16
N ASP A 157 25.54 -14.85 -27.79
CA ASP A 157 25.39 -16.29 -27.58
C ASP A 157 24.25 -16.62 -26.58
N GLN A 158 24.00 -15.74 -25.60
CA GLN A 158 22.90 -15.89 -24.64
C GLN A 158 21.52 -15.69 -25.28
N VAL A 159 21.43 -14.98 -26.41
CA VAL A 159 20.21 -14.88 -27.22
C VAL A 159 20.00 -16.21 -27.96
N GLU A 160 21.04 -16.70 -28.63
CA GLU A 160 20.98 -17.94 -29.42
C GLU A 160 20.67 -19.16 -28.56
N SER A 161 21.23 -19.21 -27.35
CA SER A 161 20.97 -20.27 -26.38
C SER A 161 19.61 -20.16 -25.68
N GLY A 162 18.80 -19.13 -25.99
CA GLY A 162 17.48 -18.90 -25.40
C GLY A 162 17.48 -18.46 -23.94
N LEU A 163 18.62 -18.00 -23.39
CA LEU A 163 18.69 -17.51 -22.00
C LEU A 163 18.03 -16.14 -21.85
N ILE A 164 18.08 -15.32 -22.90
CA ILE A 164 17.36 -14.05 -22.98
C ILE A 164 15.94 -14.34 -23.45
N ALA A 165 15.02 -14.46 -22.49
CA ALA A 165 13.60 -14.71 -22.73
C ALA A 165 12.72 -13.64 -22.06
N THR A 166 11.43 -13.59 -22.40
CA THR A 166 10.45 -12.72 -21.72
C THR A 166 10.55 -12.90 -20.21
N SER A 167 10.60 -11.78 -19.47
CA SER A 167 10.79 -11.71 -18.02
C SER A 167 12.17 -12.15 -17.48
N ALA A 168 13.15 -12.45 -18.34
CA ALA A 168 14.54 -12.58 -17.88
C ALA A 168 15.06 -11.21 -17.43
N SER A 169 15.85 -11.17 -16.36
CA SER A 169 16.53 -9.95 -15.91
C SER A 169 17.90 -9.86 -16.55
N ILE A 170 18.19 -8.71 -17.14
CA ILE A 170 19.41 -8.48 -17.91
C ILE A 170 20.09 -7.18 -17.50
N TRP A 171 21.41 -7.15 -17.71
CA TRP A 171 22.26 -5.98 -17.65
C TRP A 171 22.73 -5.70 -19.08
N VAL A 172 22.49 -4.49 -19.59
CA VAL A 172 22.77 -4.12 -20.98
C VAL A 172 23.60 -2.85 -20.99
N GLN A 173 24.76 -2.90 -21.62
CA GLN A 173 25.60 -1.73 -21.89
C GLN A 173 25.57 -1.43 -23.38
N GLY A 174 25.49 -0.15 -23.70
CA GLY A 174 25.56 0.31 -25.08
C GLY A 174 25.58 1.83 -25.18
N THR A 175 25.62 2.30 -26.41
CA THR A 175 25.63 3.73 -26.73
C THR A 175 24.23 4.19 -27.15
N LEU A 176 23.74 5.27 -26.55
CA LEU A 176 22.47 5.89 -26.93
C LEU A 176 22.58 6.53 -28.30
N VAL A 177 21.64 6.23 -29.18
CA VAL A 177 21.55 6.80 -30.53
C VAL A 177 20.15 7.29 -30.81
N ALA A 178 20.01 8.25 -31.73
CA ALA A 178 18.71 8.63 -32.25
C ALA A 178 18.07 7.42 -32.94
N SER A 179 16.83 7.11 -32.58
CA SER A 179 16.15 5.95 -33.15
C SER A 179 15.76 6.20 -34.60
N GLN A 180 15.88 5.17 -35.42
CA GLN A 180 15.36 5.17 -36.79
C GLN A 180 13.86 4.87 -36.84
N GLY A 181 13.27 4.42 -35.73
CA GLY A 181 11.85 4.10 -35.63
C GLY A 181 11.00 5.31 -35.24
N SER A 182 9.72 5.30 -35.62
CA SER A 182 8.76 6.38 -35.29
C SER A 182 8.16 6.30 -33.87
N LYS A 183 8.36 5.19 -33.15
CA LYS A 183 7.72 4.92 -31.85
C LYS A 183 8.53 5.39 -30.64
N GLN A 184 9.79 5.79 -30.84
CA GLN A 184 10.68 6.25 -29.79
C GLN A 184 11.69 7.23 -30.38
N LYS A 185 12.17 8.19 -29.57
CA LYS A 185 13.18 9.17 -30.01
C LYS A 185 14.60 8.62 -29.97
N VAL A 186 14.90 7.76 -29.00
CA VAL A 186 16.21 7.16 -28.79
C VAL A 186 16.13 5.65 -28.63
N GLU A 187 17.23 4.98 -28.96
CA GLU A 187 17.44 3.55 -28.72
C GLU A 187 18.88 3.29 -28.29
N LEU A 188 19.11 2.15 -27.65
CA LEU A 188 20.42 1.74 -27.16
C LEU A 188 21.05 0.79 -28.17
N LYS A 189 22.14 1.20 -28.83
CA LYS A 189 22.97 0.30 -29.63
C LYS A 189 23.83 -0.53 -28.68
N VAL A 190 23.51 -1.82 -28.55
CA VAL A 190 24.11 -2.70 -27.54
C VAL A 190 25.53 -3.09 -27.91
N GLU A 191 26.43 -2.94 -26.95
CA GLU A 191 27.81 -3.41 -27.01
C GLU A 191 27.98 -4.71 -26.22
N LYS A 192 27.29 -4.82 -25.07
CA LYS A 192 27.37 -5.95 -24.17
C LYS A 192 26.04 -6.25 -23.48
N VAL A 193 25.69 -7.54 -23.37
CA VAL A 193 24.53 -8.01 -22.62
C VAL A 193 24.90 -9.17 -21.69
N VAL A 194 24.36 -9.14 -20.47
CA VAL A 194 24.55 -10.19 -19.47
C VAL A 194 23.21 -10.56 -18.86
N VAL A 195 22.85 -11.84 -18.89
CA VAL A 195 21.71 -12.38 -18.14
C VAL A 195 22.06 -12.42 -16.66
N VAL A 196 21.35 -11.64 -15.86
CA VAL A 196 21.47 -11.61 -14.39
C VAL A 196 20.62 -12.71 -13.76
N GLY A 197 19.49 -13.04 -14.39
CA GLY A 197 18.52 -13.99 -13.87
C GLY A 197 17.64 -14.54 -14.98
N LYS A 198 17.54 -15.87 -15.04
CA LYS A 198 16.78 -16.59 -16.06
C LYS A 198 15.27 -16.46 -15.80
N SER A 199 14.47 -16.60 -16.85
CA SER A 199 13.02 -16.75 -16.73
C SER A 199 12.61 -18.19 -17.01
N ASP A 200 11.73 -18.73 -16.17
CA ASP A 200 11.16 -20.06 -16.37
C ASP A 200 10.14 -20.04 -17.53
N PRO A 201 10.12 -21.06 -18.42
CA PRO A 201 9.12 -21.15 -19.49
C PRO A 201 7.66 -21.14 -19.00
N SER A 202 7.41 -21.59 -17.75
CA SER A 202 6.09 -21.56 -17.11
C SER A 202 5.63 -20.16 -16.66
N TYR A 203 6.41 -19.11 -16.95
CA TYR A 203 6.06 -17.73 -16.61
C TYR A 203 4.64 -17.38 -17.12
N PRO A 204 3.70 -17.01 -16.22
CA PRO A 204 2.28 -16.96 -16.57
C PRO A 204 1.88 -15.71 -17.37
N ILE A 205 2.69 -14.64 -17.34
CA ILE A 205 2.36 -13.35 -17.97
C ILE A 205 3.07 -13.25 -19.33
N GLN A 206 2.58 -14.03 -20.28
CA GLN A 206 3.10 -14.03 -21.65
C GLN A 206 2.66 -12.76 -22.42
N LYS A 207 3.23 -12.54 -23.62
CA LYS A 207 2.89 -11.43 -24.54
C LYS A 207 1.51 -11.62 -25.19
N LYS A 208 0.47 -11.77 -24.38
CA LYS A 208 -0.93 -11.87 -24.78
C LYS A 208 -1.80 -11.06 -23.82
N ARG A 209 -3.01 -10.73 -24.23
CA ARG A 209 -3.97 -10.08 -23.34
C ARG A 209 -4.31 -11.03 -22.19
N VAL A 210 -4.24 -10.52 -20.97
CA VAL A 210 -4.56 -11.26 -19.74
C VAL A 210 -5.68 -10.52 -19.02
N SER A 211 -6.65 -11.25 -18.48
CA SER A 211 -7.76 -10.64 -17.74
C SER A 211 -7.30 -10.11 -16.38
N ARG A 212 -8.02 -9.13 -15.83
CA ARG A 212 -7.72 -8.57 -14.50
C ARG A 212 -7.94 -9.63 -13.42
N GLU A 213 -8.93 -10.51 -13.61
CA GLU A 213 -9.26 -11.64 -12.73
C GLU A 213 -8.08 -12.60 -12.62
N PHE A 214 -7.48 -13.00 -13.75
CA PHE A 214 -6.29 -13.83 -13.75
C PHE A 214 -5.11 -13.13 -13.07
N LEU A 215 -4.91 -11.83 -13.34
CA LEU A 215 -3.83 -11.06 -12.71
C LEU A 215 -4.00 -10.94 -11.18
N ARG A 216 -5.24 -10.95 -10.65
CA ARG A 216 -5.48 -11.04 -9.20
C ARG A 216 -4.95 -12.35 -8.61
N THR A 217 -5.06 -13.48 -9.32
CA THR A 217 -4.49 -14.77 -8.89
C THR A 217 -2.96 -14.80 -8.91
N LYS A 218 -2.32 -13.87 -9.64
CA LYS A 218 -0.87 -13.71 -9.76
C LYS A 218 -0.40 -12.36 -9.22
N ALA A 219 -0.95 -11.95 -8.07
CA ALA A 219 -0.70 -10.64 -7.47
C ALA A 219 0.79 -10.31 -7.26
N HIS A 220 1.63 -11.31 -6.99
CA HIS A 220 3.08 -11.15 -6.83
C HIS A 220 3.82 -10.85 -8.15
N LEU A 221 3.23 -11.14 -9.31
CA LEU A 221 3.84 -10.90 -10.64
C LEU A 221 3.18 -9.76 -11.40
N ARG A 222 1.90 -9.46 -11.13
CA ARG A 222 1.14 -8.44 -11.88
C ARG A 222 1.78 -7.05 -11.92
N PRO A 223 2.59 -6.56 -10.94
CA PRO A 223 3.25 -5.26 -11.07
C PRO A 223 4.17 -5.15 -12.30
N ARG A 224 4.60 -6.29 -12.87
CA ARG A 224 5.35 -6.33 -14.14
C ARG A 224 4.48 -6.08 -15.37
N THR A 225 3.18 -5.86 -15.25
CA THR A 225 2.30 -5.47 -16.37
C THR A 225 2.17 -3.96 -16.46
N ASN A 226 1.82 -3.44 -17.64
CA ASN A 226 1.64 -2.00 -17.87
C ASN A 226 0.62 -1.41 -16.89
N THR A 227 -0.56 -2.04 -16.78
CA THR A 227 -1.64 -1.55 -15.92
C THR A 227 -1.24 -1.46 -14.46
N PHE A 228 -0.69 -2.53 -13.87
CA PHE A 228 -0.38 -2.51 -12.44
C PHE A 228 0.94 -1.79 -12.11
N GLY A 229 1.87 -1.69 -13.07
CA GLY A 229 3.03 -0.79 -12.95
C GLY A 229 2.59 0.68 -12.87
N ALA A 230 1.70 1.10 -13.78
CA ALA A 230 1.12 2.44 -13.77
C ALA A 230 0.33 2.72 -12.47
N VAL A 231 -0.53 1.79 -12.04
CA VAL A 231 -1.28 1.93 -10.77
C VAL A 231 -0.33 2.07 -9.58
N ALA A 232 0.76 1.31 -9.53
CA ALA A 232 1.72 1.39 -8.43
C ALA A 232 2.45 2.75 -8.40
N ARG A 233 2.89 3.26 -9.56
CA ARG A 233 3.55 4.57 -9.66
C ARG A 233 2.61 5.72 -9.30
N VAL A 234 1.37 5.71 -9.81
CA VAL A 234 0.36 6.73 -9.47
C VAL A 234 -0.02 6.67 -7.99
N ARG A 235 -0.19 5.47 -7.41
CA ARG A 235 -0.44 5.31 -5.96
C ARG A 235 0.72 5.86 -5.12
N ASN A 236 1.97 5.64 -5.55
CA ASN A 236 3.14 6.22 -4.90
C ASN A 236 3.14 7.75 -4.98
N ALA A 237 2.85 8.32 -6.15
CA ALA A 237 2.77 9.77 -6.32
C ALA A 237 1.67 10.39 -5.45
N LEU A 238 0.50 9.74 -5.35
CA LEU A 238 -0.57 10.14 -4.43
C LEU A 238 -0.11 10.13 -2.97
N ALA A 239 0.53 9.05 -2.52
CA ALA A 239 1.00 8.97 -1.14
C ALA A 239 2.05 10.05 -0.80
N TYR A 240 2.98 10.31 -1.74
CA TYR A 240 3.94 11.40 -1.61
C TYR A 240 3.25 12.77 -1.57
N ALA A 241 2.30 13.01 -2.47
CA ALA A 241 1.52 14.24 -2.52
C ALA A 241 0.71 14.47 -1.24
N THR A 242 0.11 13.41 -0.67
CA THR A 242 -0.59 13.48 0.62
C THR A 242 0.33 13.99 1.72
N HIS A 243 1.49 13.35 1.91
CA HIS A 243 2.43 13.78 2.94
C HIS A 243 2.91 15.21 2.69
N LYS A 244 3.20 15.55 1.43
CA LYS A 244 3.65 16.88 1.04
C LYS A 244 2.59 17.94 1.36
N PHE A 245 1.33 17.72 0.96
CA PHE A 245 0.22 18.63 1.22
C PHE A 245 0.08 18.94 2.71
N PHE A 246 -0.07 17.90 3.53
CA PHE A 246 -0.31 18.09 4.95
C PHE A 246 0.90 18.74 5.65
N GLN A 247 2.13 18.31 5.34
CA GLN A 247 3.32 18.89 5.98
C GLN A 247 3.59 20.33 5.53
N GLU A 248 3.34 20.69 4.27
CA GLU A 248 3.46 22.08 3.80
C GLU A 248 2.41 23.01 4.41
N ASN A 249 1.26 22.47 4.84
CA ASN A 249 0.21 23.19 5.56
C ASN A 249 0.36 23.09 7.10
N GLY A 250 1.50 22.62 7.61
CA GLY A 250 1.80 22.62 9.05
C GLY A 250 1.25 21.44 9.85
N PHE A 251 0.58 20.48 9.22
CA PHE A 251 0.07 19.30 9.90
C PHE A 251 1.19 18.35 10.33
N VAL A 252 1.03 17.73 11.50
CA VAL A 252 1.93 16.69 12.00
C VAL A 252 1.38 15.30 11.69
N TRP A 253 2.19 14.48 11.04
CA TRP A 253 1.84 13.07 10.85
C TRP A 253 1.90 12.31 12.17
N ILE A 254 0.83 11.59 12.51
CA ILE A 254 0.78 10.71 13.67
C ILE A 254 0.57 9.26 13.25
N SER A 255 1.22 8.35 13.98
CA SER A 255 1.02 6.91 13.83
C SER A 255 0.04 6.44 14.91
N SER A 256 -1.25 6.40 14.58
CA SER A 256 -2.28 5.86 15.48
C SER A 256 -2.10 4.35 15.73
N PRO A 257 -2.50 3.83 16.90
CA PRO A 257 -2.44 2.39 17.19
C PRO A 257 -3.36 1.58 16.25
N ILE A 258 -2.83 0.47 15.71
CA ILE A 258 -3.62 -0.46 14.89
C ILE A 258 -4.42 -1.43 15.75
N ILE A 259 -3.83 -1.94 16.83
CA ILE A 259 -4.52 -2.81 17.78
C ILE A 259 -5.22 -1.92 18.81
N THR A 260 -6.53 -2.10 18.95
CA THR A 260 -7.38 -1.28 19.80
C THR A 260 -8.32 -2.14 20.64
N ALA A 261 -8.71 -1.61 21.80
CA ALA A 261 -9.80 -2.15 22.62
C ALA A 261 -11.08 -1.30 22.48
N SER A 262 -11.05 -0.31 21.59
CA SER A 262 -12.12 0.66 21.35
C SER A 262 -12.73 0.45 19.97
N ASP A 263 -14.05 0.54 19.91
CA ASP A 263 -14.76 0.69 18.64
C ASP A 263 -14.92 2.19 18.36
N CYS A 264 -14.30 2.65 17.28
CA CYS A 264 -14.31 4.06 16.87
C CYS A 264 -15.65 4.47 16.27
N GLU A 265 -16.37 3.56 15.62
CA GLU A 265 -17.57 3.88 14.83
C GLU A 265 -18.85 3.27 15.39
N GLY A 266 -18.75 2.44 16.43
CA GLY A 266 -19.86 1.99 17.27
C GLY A 266 -20.84 1.01 16.61
N ALA A 267 -20.54 0.49 15.42
CA ALA A 267 -21.46 -0.36 14.65
C ALA A 267 -20.80 -1.35 13.66
N GLY A 268 -19.47 -1.39 13.56
CA GLY A 268 -18.77 -2.21 12.58
C GLY A 268 -18.33 -3.56 13.15
N GLU A 269 -18.44 -4.63 12.36
CA GLU A 269 -17.75 -5.90 12.68
C GLU A 269 -16.22 -5.65 12.63
N GLN A 270 -15.51 -5.95 13.73
CA GLN A 270 -14.06 -5.79 13.86
C GLN A 270 -13.35 -7.15 13.88
N PHE A 271 -12.13 -7.22 13.35
CA PHE A 271 -11.30 -8.42 13.48
C PHE A 271 -10.73 -8.50 14.90
N CYS A 272 -10.99 -9.61 15.59
CA CYS A 272 -10.39 -9.89 16.89
C CYS A 272 -8.92 -10.31 16.74
N VAL A 273 -8.07 -9.76 17.61
CA VAL A 273 -6.66 -10.11 17.74
C VAL A 273 -6.46 -10.79 19.08
N THR A 274 -6.13 -12.08 19.06
CA THR A 274 -6.00 -12.90 20.27
C THR A 274 -4.80 -13.84 20.21
N THR A 275 -4.22 -14.13 21.36
CA THR A 275 -3.19 -15.15 21.57
C THR A 275 -3.71 -16.39 22.29
N LEU A 276 -5.00 -16.41 22.67
CA LEU A 276 -5.63 -17.52 23.38
C LEU A 276 -5.75 -18.78 22.53
N ILE A 277 -5.72 -18.64 21.19
CA ILE A 277 -5.75 -19.77 20.26
C ILE A 277 -4.30 -20.10 19.87
N PRO A 278 -3.73 -21.21 20.36
CA PRO A 278 -2.35 -21.58 20.07
C PRO A 278 -2.16 -21.90 18.58
N SER A 279 -1.06 -21.41 17.99
CA SER A 279 -0.70 -21.66 16.59
C SER A 279 -0.06 -23.03 16.34
N SER A 280 0.38 -23.71 17.40
CA SER A 280 0.98 -25.04 17.34
C SER A 280 -0.10 -26.11 17.36
N ARG A 281 -0.07 -27.04 16.39
CA ARG A 281 -0.91 -28.26 16.37
C ARG A 281 -0.55 -29.28 17.46
N GLU A 282 0.36 -28.92 18.35
CA GLU A 282 0.87 -29.81 19.38
C GLU A 282 0.02 -29.62 20.64
N ALA A 283 -0.79 -30.64 20.95
CA ALA A 283 -1.36 -30.96 22.26
C ALA A 283 -2.87 -30.74 22.53
N ALA A 284 -3.73 -30.38 21.56
CA ALA A 284 -5.18 -30.42 21.77
C ALA A 284 -5.94 -31.00 20.57
N ASP A 285 -6.93 -31.87 20.84
CA ASP A 285 -7.88 -32.39 19.84
C ASP A 285 -8.73 -31.25 19.23
N SER A 286 -8.89 -30.15 19.97
CA SER A 286 -9.52 -28.90 19.54
C SER A 286 -8.76 -27.70 20.14
N PRO A 287 -8.16 -26.81 19.33
CA PRO A 287 -7.49 -25.60 19.84
C PRO A 287 -8.47 -24.59 20.48
N VAL A 288 -9.78 -24.78 20.32
CA VAL A 288 -10.83 -23.94 20.91
C VAL A 288 -11.10 -24.33 22.36
N ASP A 289 -10.90 -25.60 22.72
CA ASP A 289 -11.17 -26.11 24.06
C ASP A 289 -10.13 -25.60 25.08
N ALA A 290 -8.97 -25.18 24.58
CA ALA A 290 -7.90 -24.57 25.37
C ALA A 290 -8.16 -23.10 25.72
N ILE A 291 -9.20 -22.47 25.16
CA ILE A 291 -9.53 -21.08 25.46
C ILE A 291 -9.98 -20.99 26.93
N PRO A 292 -9.30 -20.17 27.76
CA PRO A 292 -9.63 -20.07 29.17
C PRO A 292 -11.02 -19.45 29.35
N ASN A 293 -11.79 -20.00 30.29
CA ASN A 293 -13.14 -19.55 30.61
C ASN A 293 -13.25 -19.10 32.06
N THR A 294 -14.02 -18.04 32.26
CA THR A 294 -14.48 -17.59 33.58
C THR A 294 -15.43 -18.62 34.20
N LYS A 295 -15.71 -18.47 35.51
CA LYS A 295 -16.68 -19.32 36.24
C LYS A 295 -18.08 -19.34 35.61
N ASN A 296 -18.42 -18.33 34.81
CA ASN A 296 -19.72 -18.19 34.15
C ASN A 296 -19.72 -18.78 32.72
N GLY A 297 -18.63 -19.42 32.28
CA GLY A 297 -18.51 -20.01 30.94
C GLY A 297 -18.24 -19.02 29.81
N LEU A 298 -17.93 -17.76 30.12
CA LEU A 298 -17.47 -16.76 29.15
C LEU A 298 -15.95 -16.81 29.01
N ILE A 299 -15.41 -16.42 27.85
CA ILE A 299 -13.96 -16.29 27.63
C ILE A 299 -13.33 -15.40 28.70
N ASP A 300 -12.26 -15.89 29.32
CA ASP A 300 -11.46 -15.13 30.28
C ASP A 300 -10.37 -14.33 29.58
N TRP A 301 -10.75 -13.14 29.09
CA TRP A 301 -9.85 -12.22 28.39
C TRP A 301 -8.69 -11.71 29.24
N SER A 302 -8.72 -11.87 30.57
CA SER A 302 -7.60 -11.49 31.44
C SER A 302 -6.34 -12.32 31.19
N GLN A 303 -6.50 -13.49 30.56
CA GLN A 303 -5.42 -14.39 30.17
C GLN A 303 -4.93 -14.16 28.74
N ASP A 304 -5.58 -13.27 27.97
CA ASP A 304 -5.07 -12.88 26.65
C ASP A 304 -3.92 -11.86 26.78
N PHE A 305 -3.19 -11.61 25.69
CA PHE A 305 -1.99 -10.80 25.67
C PHE A 305 -2.16 -9.39 26.26
N PHE A 306 -3.29 -8.74 26.00
CA PHE A 306 -3.59 -7.39 26.48
C PHE A 306 -4.40 -7.36 27.79
N GLY A 307 -4.74 -8.53 28.35
CA GLY A 307 -5.59 -8.67 29.54
C GLY A 307 -7.04 -8.21 29.34
N LYS A 308 -7.44 -7.94 28.09
CA LYS A 308 -8.78 -7.51 27.66
C LYS A 308 -8.95 -7.80 26.16
N PRO A 309 -10.18 -7.82 25.63
CA PRO A 309 -10.41 -7.97 24.19
C PRO A 309 -9.66 -6.91 23.39
N ALA A 310 -9.04 -7.34 22.29
CA ALA A 310 -8.31 -6.49 21.37
C ALA A 310 -8.72 -6.79 19.92
N PHE A 311 -8.69 -5.76 19.09
CA PHE A 311 -9.21 -5.76 17.73
C PHE A 311 -8.30 -4.97 16.80
N LEU A 312 -8.43 -5.21 15.49
CA LEU A 312 -7.86 -4.32 14.48
C LEU A 312 -8.76 -3.09 14.30
N THR A 313 -8.15 -1.90 14.28
CA THR A 313 -8.88 -0.65 14.24
C THR A 313 -9.61 -0.43 12.90
N VAL A 314 -10.79 0.19 12.99
CA VAL A 314 -11.57 0.64 11.83
C VAL A 314 -11.18 2.06 11.41
N SER A 315 -10.65 2.86 12.34
CA SER A 315 -10.30 4.27 12.17
C SER A 315 -9.32 4.73 13.25
N GLY A 316 -8.43 5.67 12.91
CA GLY A 316 -7.53 6.34 13.85
C GLY A 316 -8.09 7.66 14.41
N GLN A 317 -9.32 8.04 14.05
CA GLN A 317 -9.91 9.35 14.33
C GLN A 317 -9.88 9.71 15.83
N LEU A 318 -10.38 8.85 16.71
CA LEU A 318 -10.39 9.14 18.16
C LEU A 318 -8.98 9.36 18.72
N ASN A 319 -7.95 8.73 18.14
CA ASN A 319 -6.58 9.01 18.51
C ASN A 319 -6.13 10.37 17.95
N ALA A 320 -6.48 10.68 16.71
CA ALA A 320 -6.17 11.97 16.08
C ALA A 320 -6.76 13.14 16.88
N GLU A 321 -8.00 13.05 17.37
CA GLU A 321 -8.63 14.06 18.23
C GLU A 321 -7.77 14.36 19.47
N THR A 322 -7.24 13.33 20.14
CA THR A 322 -6.38 13.53 21.32
C THR A 322 -5.07 14.25 20.96
N TYR A 323 -4.49 13.96 19.79
CA TYR A 323 -3.27 14.60 19.33
C TYR A 323 -3.51 16.03 18.81
N ALA A 324 -4.63 16.31 18.17
CA ALA A 324 -5.00 17.64 17.69
C ALA A 324 -5.03 18.65 18.86
N THR A 325 -5.53 18.23 20.03
CA THR A 325 -5.51 19.08 21.24
C THR A 325 -4.11 19.39 21.78
N ALA A 326 -3.06 18.69 21.32
CA ALA A 326 -1.68 18.89 21.73
C ALA A 326 -0.78 19.47 20.63
N LEU A 327 -1.11 19.22 19.36
CA LEU A 327 -0.28 19.52 18.19
C LEU A 327 -0.96 20.45 17.17
N SER A 328 -2.17 20.94 17.49
CA SER A 328 -3.06 21.66 16.57
C SER A 328 -3.58 20.75 15.45
N ASP A 329 -2.88 20.69 14.33
CA ASP A 329 -3.37 19.99 13.14
C ASP A 329 -2.56 18.73 12.91
N VAL A 330 -3.24 17.58 12.82
CA VAL A 330 -2.61 16.28 12.67
C VAL A 330 -3.26 15.47 11.57
N TYR A 331 -2.58 14.45 11.09
CA TYR A 331 -3.19 13.47 10.20
C TYR A 331 -2.65 12.07 10.43
N THR A 332 -3.52 11.08 10.29
CA THR A 332 -3.12 9.68 10.17
C THR A 332 -2.88 9.34 8.70
N PHE A 333 -2.01 8.35 8.47
CA PHE A 333 -1.92 7.67 7.18
C PHE A 333 -1.49 6.22 7.49
N GLY A 334 -2.47 5.32 7.56
CA GLY A 334 -2.24 3.96 8.03
C GLY A 334 -3.31 2.97 7.59
N PRO A 335 -3.07 1.67 7.84
CA PRO A 335 -4.03 0.62 7.51
C PRO A 335 -5.21 0.62 8.50
N THR A 336 -6.40 0.37 7.99
CA THR A 336 -7.61 0.12 8.75
C THR A 336 -8.34 -1.11 8.22
N PHE A 337 -9.23 -1.66 9.02
CA PHE A 337 -9.81 -2.98 8.79
C PHE A 337 -11.32 -2.97 8.95
N ARG A 338 -12.02 -3.76 8.14
CA ARG A 338 -13.47 -3.98 8.22
C ARG A 338 -13.73 -5.48 8.14
N ALA A 339 -14.37 -6.06 9.15
CA ALA A 339 -14.67 -7.49 9.17
C ALA A 339 -16.03 -7.84 8.56
N GLU A 340 -16.75 -6.87 8.01
CA GLU A 340 -18.02 -7.11 7.33
C GLU A 340 -17.88 -8.15 6.21
N ASN A 341 -18.78 -9.12 6.18
CA ASN A 341 -18.79 -10.16 5.14
C ASN A 341 -19.37 -9.62 3.82
N SER A 342 -18.62 -8.74 3.17
CA SER A 342 -19.03 -7.99 1.98
C SER A 342 -18.09 -8.23 0.81
N ASN A 343 -18.50 -9.11 -0.12
CA ASN A 343 -17.73 -9.41 -1.33
C ASN A 343 -18.26 -8.60 -2.53
N THR A 344 -17.85 -7.34 -2.62
CA THR A 344 -18.20 -6.44 -3.73
C THR A 344 -16.95 -6.00 -4.50
N SER A 345 -17.13 -5.35 -5.65
CA SER A 345 -16.00 -4.80 -6.42
C SER A 345 -15.31 -3.59 -5.77
N ARG A 346 -15.84 -3.07 -4.66
CA ARG A 346 -15.37 -1.83 -4.01
C ARG A 346 -14.96 -2.00 -2.55
N HIS A 347 -15.24 -3.14 -1.93
CA HIS A 347 -14.91 -3.38 -0.53
C HIS A 347 -13.62 -4.20 -0.37
N LEU A 348 -12.85 -3.85 0.65
CA LEU A 348 -11.66 -4.56 1.08
C LEU A 348 -11.72 -4.72 2.60
N ALA A 349 -11.30 -5.87 3.10
CA ALA A 349 -11.19 -6.11 4.54
C ALA A 349 -10.01 -5.35 5.18
N GLU A 350 -9.00 -5.02 4.37
CA GLU A 350 -7.84 -4.19 4.74
C GLU A 350 -7.67 -3.11 3.67
N PHE A 351 -7.63 -1.86 4.09
CA PHE A 351 -7.37 -0.71 3.24
C PHE A 351 -6.61 0.36 4.02
N TRP A 352 -6.24 1.45 3.36
CA TRP A 352 -5.48 2.53 3.98
C TRP A 352 -6.35 3.78 4.04
N MET A 353 -6.43 4.39 5.22
CA MET A 353 -7.10 5.67 5.43
C MET A 353 -6.10 6.78 5.67
N ILE A 354 -6.55 7.98 5.34
CA ILE A 354 -5.87 9.25 5.59
C ILE A 354 -6.90 10.08 6.33
N GLU A 355 -6.63 10.38 7.60
CA GLU A 355 -7.60 10.99 8.51
C GLU A 355 -6.97 12.25 9.10
N PRO A 356 -7.17 13.42 8.49
CA PRO A 356 -6.77 14.70 9.08
C PRO A 356 -7.72 15.10 10.21
N GLU A 357 -7.18 15.75 11.23
CA GLU A 357 -7.92 16.30 12.37
C GLU A 357 -7.36 17.70 12.67
N LEU A 358 -8.24 18.69 12.77
CA LEU A 358 -7.88 20.11 12.85
C LEU A 358 -8.38 20.70 14.17
N ALA A 359 -7.49 21.31 14.95
CA ALA A 359 -7.91 21.97 16.18
C ALA A 359 -8.56 23.33 15.87
N PHE A 360 -9.60 23.68 16.63
CA PHE A 360 -10.35 24.94 16.47
C PHE A 360 -11.06 25.14 15.11
N ALA A 361 -11.15 24.09 14.29
CA ALA A 361 -11.87 24.09 13.03
C ALA A 361 -13.37 23.85 13.23
N ASP A 362 -14.19 24.45 12.37
CA ASP A 362 -15.58 24.07 12.19
C ASP A 362 -15.79 23.24 10.91
N LEU A 363 -17.05 23.01 10.53
CA LEU A 363 -17.39 22.21 9.35
C LEU A 363 -16.97 22.91 8.04
N ASP A 364 -16.97 24.23 7.98
CA ASP A 364 -16.57 24.96 6.78
C ASP A 364 -15.06 24.85 6.57
N ASP A 365 -14.28 24.89 7.66
CA ASP A 365 -12.84 24.64 7.65
C ASP A 365 -12.52 23.21 7.19
N ASP A 366 -13.24 22.20 7.69
CA ASP A 366 -13.07 20.79 7.29
C ASP A 366 -13.39 20.59 5.79
N MET A 367 -14.50 21.15 5.31
CA MET A 367 -14.86 21.11 3.88
C MET A 367 -13.81 21.82 3.00
N ALA A 368 -13.25 22.94 3.46
CA ALA A 368 -12.19 23.66 2.76
C ALA A 368 -10.90 22.83 2.70
N CYS A 369 -10.50 22.21 3.82
CA CYS A 369 -9.36 21.30 3.89
C CYS A 369 -9.52 20.12 2.91
N ALA A 370 -10.66 19.43 2.95
CA ALA A 370 -10.95 18.30 2.07
C ALA A 370 -10.92 18.69 0.59
N THR A 371 -11.50 19.85 0.24
CA THR A 371 -11.50 20.36 -1.14
C THR A 371 -10.09 20.69 -1.62
N ALA A 372 -9.33 21.45 -0.83
CA ALA A 372 -7.96 21.82 -1.15
C ALA A 372 -7.05 20.59 -1.29
N TYR A 373 -7.19 19.62 -0.38
CA TYR A 373 -6.46 18.35 -0.42
C TYR A 373 -6.73 17.57 -1.71
N LEU A 374 -8.00 17.34 -2.04
CA LEU A 374 -8.40 16.58 -3.23
C LEU A 374 -7.91 17.26 -4.51
N GLN A 375 -8.12 18.58 -4.64
CA GLN A 375 -7.61 19.33 -5.79
C GLN A 375 -6.09 19.24 -5.89
N TYR A 376 -5.37 19.38 -4.78
CA TYR A 376 -3.91 19.31 -4.76
C TYR A 376 -3.38 17.95 -5.23
N VAL A 377 -3.86 16.84 -4.67
CA VAL A 377 -3.35 15.51 -5.03
C VAL A 377 -3.71 15.12 -6.47
N VAL A 378 -4.87 15.56 -6.97
CA VAL A 378 -5.27 15.35 -8.36
C VAL A 378 -4.36 16.13 -9.32
N ARG A 379 -4.11 17.43 -9.06
CA ARG A 379 -3.14 18.23 -9.84
C ARG A 379 -1.76 17.58 -9.82
N HIS A 380 -1.30 17.15 -8.64
CA HIS A 380 0.00 16.50 -8.49
C HIS A 380 0.14 15.27 -9.40
N VAL A 381 -0.88 14.40 -9.47
CA VAL A 381 -0.84 13.23 -10.36
C VAL A 381 -0.87 13.62 -11.84
N LEU A 382 -1.69 14.60 -12.22
CA LEU A 382 -1.76 15.07 -13.60
C LEU A 382 -0.43 15.66 -14.07
N ASP A 383 0.27 16.37 -13.18
CA ASP A 383 1.57 16.98 -13.49
C ASP A 383 2.73 15.99 -13.50
N ASN A 384 2.72 15.02 -12.57
CA ASN A 384 3.87 14.16 -12.28
C ASN A 384 3.73 12.72 -12.80
N CYS A 385 2.56 12.32 -13.31
CA CYS A 385 2.30 10.95 -13.81
C CYS A 385 1.73 10.92 -15.23
N LYS A 386 2.08 11.90 -16.08
CA LYS A 386 1.53 12.08 -17.44
C LYS A 386 1.45 10.80 -18.26
N GLU A 387 2.56 10.08 -18.39
CA GLU A 387 2.63 8.84 -19.18
C GLU A 387 1.66 7.75 -18.68
N ASP A 388 1.56 7.60 -17.36
CA ASP A 388 0.65 6.64 -16.73
C ASP A 388 -0.83 7.07 -16.87
N MET A 389 -1.09 8.36 -16.76
CA MET A 389 -2.43 8.94 -16.93
C MET A 389 -2.92 8.86 -18.37
N GLU A 390 -2.06 9.10 -19.35
CA GLU A 390 -2.36 8.91 -20.78
C GLU A 390 -2.67 7.45 -21.10
N PHE A 391 -1.93 6.51 -20.48
CA PHE A 391 -2.23 5.09 -20.58
C PHE A 391 -3.61 4.76 -20.00
N PHE A 392 -3.97 5.31 -18.83
CA PHE A 392 -5.31 5.13 -18.27
C PHE A 392 -6.40 5.72 -19.16
N ASN A 393 -6.19 6.92 -19.68
CA ASN A 393 -7.13 7.59 -20.58
C ASN A 393 -7.37 6.79 -21.86
N THR A 394 -6.33 6.14 -22.38
CA THR A 394 -6.42 5.37 -23.62
C THR A 394 -7.04 3.99 -23.40
N TRP A 395 -6.60 3.27 -22.35
CA TRP A 395 -6.82 1.83 -22.21
C TRP A 395 -7.72 1.40 -21.06
N ILE A 396 -7.99 2.28 -20.09
CA ILE A 396 -8.74 1.95 -18.88
C ILE A 396 -10.09 2.67 -18.85
N GLU A 397 -10.08 4.00 -18.95
CA GLU A 397 -11.27 4.85 -18.90
C GLU A 397 -11.04 6.10 -19.75
N LYS A 398 -11.71 6.17 -20.91
CA LYS A 398 -11.64 7.34 -21.79
C LYS A 398 -12.26 8.56 -21.13
N GLY A 399 -11.57 9.70 -21.17
CA GLY A 399 -12.00 10.94 -20.55
C GLY A 399 -11.63 11.06 -19.07
N VAL A 400 -10.84 10.12 -18.51
CA VAL A 400 -10.43 10.20 -17.10
C VAL A 400 -9.58 11.43 -16.81
N ILE A 401 -8.74 11.87 -17.76
CA ILE A 401 -7.94 13.08 -17.59
C ILE A 401 -8.84 14.32 -17.52
N ASP A 402 -9.80 14.45 -18.45
CA ASP A 402 -10.74 15.58 -18.46
C ASP A 402 -11.58 15.61 -17.18
N ARG A 403 -12.06 14.44 -16.73
CA ARG A 403 -12.79 14.31 -15.46
C ARG A 403 -11.95 14.71 -14.24
N LEU A 404 -10.65 14.43 -14.25
CA LEU A 404 -9.74 14.81 -13.17
C LEU A 404 -9.35 16.29 -13.24
N ASN A 405 -9.20 16.87 -14.44
CA ASN A 405 -9.05 18.31 -14.61
C ASN A 405 -10.27 19.05 -14.05
N ASP A 406 -11.49 18.55 -14.33
CA ASP A 406 -12.71 19.09 -13.74
C ASP A 406 -12.69 19.09 -12.21
N VAL A 407 -12.20 18.01 -11.59
CA VAL A 407 -12.04 17.93 -10.13
C VAL A 407 -10.98 18.93 -9.64
N ALA A 408 -9.89 19.10 -10.38
CA ALA A 408 -8.79 19.98 -10.02
C ALA A 408 -9.13 21.47 -10.23
N GLU A 409 -10.03 21.83 -11.13
CA GLU A 409 -10.22 23.23 -11.57
C GLU A 409 -11.56 23.83 -11.13
N LYS A 410 -12.60 23.02 -10.95
CA LYS A 410 -13.94 23.50 -10.61
C LYS A 410 -14.13 23.60 -9.11
N ASP A 411 -14.93 24.58 -8.70
CA ASP A 411 -15.40 24.71 -7.33
C ASP A 411 -16.36 23.57 -6.98
N PHE A 412 -16.22 23.04 -5.77
CA PHE A 412 -17.08 21.98 -5.27
C PHE A 412 -18.41 22.57 -4.82
N VAL A 413 -19.51 22.01 -5.32
CA VAL A 413 -20.84 22.41 -4.89
C VAL A 413 -21.08 21.92 -3.46
N GLN A 414 -21.23 22.84 -2.53
CA GLN A 414 -21.70 22.56 -1.18
C GLN A 414 -23.23 22.51 -1.19
N LEU A 415 -23.78 21.40 -0.72
CA LEU A 415 -25.22 21.15 -0.73
C LEU A 415 -25.64 20.54 0.58
N THR A 416 -26.69 21.10 1.20
CA THR A 416 -27.26 20.49 2.40
C THR A 416 -27.86 19.13 2.06
N TYR A 417 -27.89 18.21 3.03
CA TYR A 417 -28.59 16.94 2.89
C TYR A 417 -30.05 17.13 2.45
N THR A 418 -30.75 18.11 3.03
CA THR A 418 -32.15 18.42 2.70
C THR A 418 -32.32 18.81 1.24
N ASP A 419 -31.45 19.68 0.72
CA ASP A 419 -31.50 20.09 -0.68
C ASP A 419 -31.16 18.93 -1.62
N ALA A 420 -30.19 18.09 -1.25
CA ALA A 420 -29.84 16.87 -1.99
C ALA A 420 -31.04 15.91 -2.10
N ILE A 421 -31.75 15.65 -1.00
CA ILE A 421 -32.98 14.86 -1.01
C ILE A 421 -34.05 15.52 -1.89
N GLY A 422 -34.20 16.85 -1.81
CA GLY A 422 -35.11 17.61 -2.66
C GLY A 422 -34.81 17.42 -4.16
N LEU A 423 -33.54 17.42 -4.57
CA LEU A 423 -33.14 17.14 -5.95
C LEU A 423 -33.43 15.70 -6.36
N LEU A 424 -33.14 14.73 -5.48
CA LEU A 424 -33.38 13.31 -5.74
C LEU A 424 -34.87 13.01 -5.90
N LEU A 425 -35.74 13.59 -5.07
CA LEU A 425 -37.20 13.44 -5.18
C LEU A 425 -37.76 14.07 -6.46
N LYS A 426 -37.14 15.15 -6.95
CA LYS A 426 -37.51 15.78 -8.24
C LYS A 426 -36.97 15.03 -9.45
N ALA A 427 -35.96 14.18 -9.27
CA ALA A 427 -35.37 13.43 -10.36
C ALA A 427 -36.38 12.42 -10.92
N LYS A 428 -36.58 12.41 -12.23
CA LYS A 428 -37.42 11.42 -12.94
C LYS A 428 -36.67 10.09 -13.10
N LYS A 429 -36.14 9.55 -12.00
CA LYS A 429 -35.41 8.27 -11.96
C LYS A 429 -36.00 7.35 -10.91
N LYS A 430 -36.08 6.06 -11.22
CA LYS A 430 -36.44 5.03 -10.25
C LYS A 430 -35.18 4.64 -9.48
N PHE A 431 -35.17 4.91 -8.18
CA PHE A 431 -34.09 4.49 -7.29
C PHE A 431 -34.34 3.07 -6.77
N GLU A 432 -33.26 2.34 -6.51
CA GLU A 432 -33.31 1.00 -5.90
C GLU A 432 -33.84 1.07 -4.47
N PHE A 433 -33.46 2.12 -3.74
CA PHE A 433 -33.94 2.41 -2.39
C PHE A 433 -34.85 3.64 -2.38
N PRO A 434 -35.88 3.69 -1.52
CA PRO A 434 -36.73 4.87 -1.39
C PRO A 434 -35.91 6.10 -0.97
N VAL A 435 -36.15 7.23 -1.64
CA VAL A 435 -35.57 8.52 -1.25
C VAL A 435 -36.39 9.07 -0.08
N LEU A 436 -35.81 9.09 1.11
CA LEU A 436 -36.47 9.51 2.35
C LEU A 436 -35.64 10.59 3.04
N LEU A 437 -36.32 11.56 3.64
CA LEU A 437 -35.70 12.52 4.54
C LEU A 437 -35.55 11.85 5.92
N VAL A 438 -34.31 11.61 6.35
CA VAL A 438 -34.05 11.09 7.70
C VAL A 438 -33.92 12.27 8.64
N TYR A 439 -34.90 12.48 9.51
CA TYR A 439 -34.77 13.40 10.63
C TYR A 439 -33.96 12.72 11.73
N PHE A 440 -32.71 13.14 11.94
CA PHE A 440 -31.98 12.83 13.17
C PHE A 440 -32.62 13.63 14.30
N LEU A 441 -33.62 13.02 14.96
CA LEU A 441 -34.07 13.49 16.26
C LEU A 441 -32.95 13.16 17.26
N PHE A 442 -32.01 14.08 17.45
CA PHE A 442 -31.25 14.14 18.69
C PHE A 442 -32.27 14.33 19.81
N LYS A 443 -32.63 13.23 20.49
CA LYS A 443 -33.26 13.36 21.80
C LYS A 443 -32.21 13.97 22.72
N PRO A 444 -32.41 15.19 23.26
CA PRO A 444 -31.55 15.66 24.33
C PRO A 444 -31.67 14.67 25.49
N THR A 445 -30.55 14.07 25.87
CA THR A 445 -30.40 13.32 27.12
C THR A 445 -30.32 14.28 28.30
#